data_AF-A0A7Z0GKA1-F1
#
_entry.id   AF-A0A7Z0GKA1-F1
#
_cell.length_a   1.000
_cell.length_b   1.000
_cell.length_c   1.000
_cell.angle_alpha   90.00
_cell.angle_beta   90.00
_cell.angle_gamma   90.00
#
_symmetry.space_group_name_H-M   'P 1'
#
loop_
_entity.id
_entity.type
_entity.pdbx_description
1 polymer ?
#
loop_
_entity_poly.entity_id
_entity_poly.type
_entity_poly.pdbx_seq_one_letter_code
_entity_poly.pdbx_strand_id
1 'polypeptide(L)'
;MDRISTLSATGEPARPAPMDLDEAWRAVVERSEQERSRIVASVSVRETDWPVLRHHFGRHAQHVEDRPEGRMLVQVAAHTVRGLAEQLASWGQHLEVLEPAAVRAELARIGAELLDAYG
;
A
#
# COMPACT_ATOMS: atom_id res chain seq x y z
N MET A 1 -1.94 -13.52 30.48
CA MET A 1 -2.41 -12.17 30.82
C MET A 1 -3.90 -12.27 31.01
N ASP A 2 -4.31 -12.57 32.23
CA ASP A 2 -5.68 -12.89 32.62
C ASP A 2 -6.09 -11.84 33.66
N ARG A 3 -6.87 -10.83 33.26
CA ARG A 3 -7.28 -9.71 34.12
C ARG A 3 -8.66 -9.17 33.75
N ILE A 4 -9.71 -9.93 34.02
CA ILE A 4 -11.04 -9.37 34.30
C ILE A 4 -11.62 -10.14 35.48
N SER A 5 -11.58 -9.56 36.67
CA SER A 5 -11.96 -10.25 37.92
C SER A 5 -13.43 -10.11 38.31
N THR A 6 -14.22 -9.27 37.63
CA THR A 6 -15.69 -9.23 37.77
C THR A 6 -16.29 -8.26 36.76
N LEU A 7 -17.41 -8.63 36.14
CA LEU A 7 -18.15 -7.82 35.18
C LEU A 7 -19.63 -7.89 35.57
N SER A 8 -20.23 -6.74 35.91
CA SER A 8 -21.65 -6.64 36.24
C SER A 8 -22.33 -5.77 35.19
N ALA A 9 -23.23 -6.38 34.40
CA ALA A 9 -24.04 -5.64 33.45
C ALA A 9 -25.07 -4.80 34.22
N THR A 10 -24.94 -3.49 34.19
CA THR A 10 -26.02 -2.58 34.57
C THR A 10 -27.08 -2.64 33.46
N GLY A 11 -28.30 -3.05 33.79
CA GLY A 11 -29.41 -3.22 32.84
C GLY A 11 -29.94 -1.93 32.20
N GLU A 12 -29.14 -0.85 32.22
CA GLU A 12 -29.47 0.44 31.64
C GLU A 12 -28.84 0.57 30.25
N PRO A 13 -29.58 1.03 29.23
CA PRO A 13 -29.02 1.25 27.91
C PRO A 13 -28.00 2.40 27.97
N ALA A 14 -26.72 2.06 27.82
CA ALA A 14 -25.65 3.05 27.67
C ALA A 14 -25.80 3.73 26.30
N ARG A 15 -26.21 5.00 26.30
CA ARG A 15 -26.22 5.84 25.09
C ARG A 15 -24.90 6.61 25.01
N PRO A 16 -24.02 6.33 24.04
CA PRO A 16 -22.80 7.11 23.86
C PRO A 16 -23.15 8.58 23.58
N ALA A 17 -22.27 9.50 23.98
CA ALA A 17 -22.39 10.90 23.57
C ALA A 17 -22.41 10.98 22.03
N PRO A 18 -23.08 11.96 21.41
CA PRO A 18 -23.05 12.15 19.97
C PRO A 18 -21.59 12.31 19.54
N MET A 19 -21.08 11.30 18.85
CA MET A 19 -19.73 11.23 18.32
C MET A 19 -19.84 11.25 16.80
N ASP A 20 -19.07 12.11 16.16
CA ASP A 20 -18.89 12.05 14.71
C ASP A 20 -18.10 10.76 14.40
N LEU A 21 -18.83 9.73 13.99
CA LEU A 21 -18.27 8.42 13.73
C LEU A 21 -17.30 8.46 12.55
N ASP A 22 -17.49 9.37 11.59
CA ASP A 22 -16.63 9.51 10.41
C ASP A 22 -15.32 10.21 10.75
N GLU A 23 -15.34 11.19 11.66
CA GLU A 23 -14.14 11.84 12.20
C GLU A 23 -13.33 10.89 13.10
N ALA A 24 -14.00 10.19 14.01
CA ALA A 24 -13.36 9.21 14.89
C ALA A 24 -12.79 8.02 14.10
N TRP A 25 -13.49 7.57 13.05
CA TRP A 25 -13.01 6.52 12.16
C TRP A 25 -11.81 6.97 11.33
N ARG A 26 -11.82 8.20 10.80
CA ARG A 26 -10.65 8.80 10.11
C ARG A 26 -9.44 8.91 11.04
N ALA A 27 -9.62 9.34 12.28
CA ALA A 27 -8.54 9.43 13.26
C ALA A 27 -7.98 8.06 13.66
N VAL A 28 -8.81 7.01 13.72
CA VAL A 28 -8.37 5.63 14.00
C VAL A 28 -7.63 5.03 12.79
N VAL A 29 -8.08 5.30 11.56
CA VAL A 29 -7.39 4.90 10.33
C VAL A 29 -6.05 5.64 10.21
N GLU A 30 -6.02 6.96 10.33
CA GLU A 30 -4.80 7.78 10.24
C GLU A 30 -3.76 7.43 11.32
N ARG A 31 -4.19 7.17 12.56
CA ARG A 31 -3.28 6.75 13.63
C ARG A 31 -2.74 5.34 13.41
N SER A 32 -3.51 4.46 12.77
CA SER A 32 -3.06 3.12 12.43
C SER A 32 -2.14 3.09 11.19
N GLU A 33 -2.26 4.06 10.27
CA GLU A 33 -1.36 4.22 9.11
C GLU A 33 0.03 4.78 9.49
N GLN A 34 0.15 5.49 10.60
CA GLN A 34 1.41 6.13 11.02
C GLN A 34 2.45 5.16 11.61
N GLU A 35 2.05 3.99 12.14
CA GLU A 35 2.97 3.02 12.76
C GLU A 35 3.38 1.83 11.85
N ARG A 36 2.80 1.70 10.65
CA ARG A 36 2.97 0.47 9.85
C ARG A 36 4.26 0.46 9.03
N SER A 37 5.00 -0.63 9.18
CA SER A 37 6.16 -1.04 8.38
C SER A 37 5.93 -0.77 6.89
N ARG A 38 6.86 -0.04 6.23
CA ARG A 38 6.76 0.23 4.79
C ARG A 38 6.98 -1.06 4.01
N ILE A 39 6.15 -1.32 3.01
CA ILE A 39 6.38 -2.35 2.00
C ILE A 39 7.35 -1.76 0.98
N VAL A 40 8.44 -2.47 0.71
CA VAL A 40 9.41 -2.13 -0.33
C VAL A 40 9.29 -3.16 -1.45
N ALA A 41 9.16 -2.71 -2.68
CA ALA A 41 9.21 -3.56 -3.87
C ALA A 41 10.49 -3.30 -4.67
N SER A 42 11.14 -4.38 -5.08
CA SER A 42 12.22 -4.37 -6.07
C SER A 42 11.59 -4.47 -7.46
N VAL A 43 11.83 -3.48 -8.30
CA VAL A 43 11.21 -3.37 -9.62
C VAL A 43 12.28 -3.13 -10.70
N SER A 44 12.11 -3.80 -11.83
CA SER A 44 12.89 -3.52 -13.04
C SER A 44 12.15 -2.49 -13.88
N VAL A 45 12.81 -1.41 -14.26
CA VAL A 45 12.24 -0.33 -15.06
C VAL A 45 13.22 0.06 -16.16
N ARG A 46 12.73 0.65 -17.25
CA ARG A 46 13.60 1.26 -18.27
C ARG A 46 14.30 2.49 -17.72
N GLU A 47 15.55 2.69 -18.08
CA GLU A 47 16.33 3.88 -17.69
C GLU A 47 15.64 5.19 -18.12
N THR A 48 14.95 5.18 -19.27
CA THR A 48 14.20 6.34 -19.78
C THR A 48 13.00 6.71 -18.91
N ASP A 49 12.41 5.74 -18.21
CA ASP A 49 11.22 5.90 -17.37
C ASP A 49 11.59 6.31 -15.93
N TRP A 50 12.87 6.19 -15.54
CA TRP A 50 13.35 6.49 -14.19
C TRP A 50 13.11 7.91 -13.69
N PRO A 51 13.34 8.99 -14.47
CA PRO A 51 13.08 10.34 -13.99
C PRO A 51 11.62 10.55 -13.56
N VAL A 52 10.68 9.96 -14.31
CA VAL A 52 9.25 10.01 -14.01
C VAL A 52 8.93 9.17 -12.78
N LEU A 53 9.51 7.98 -12.68
CA LEU A 53 9.27 7.07 -11.55
C LEU A 53 9.79 7.66 -10.24
N ARG A 54 10.99 8.25 -10.28
CA ARG A 54 11.58 8.97 -9.16
C ARG A 54 10.74 10.19 -8.76
N HIS A 55 10.19 10.92 -9.73
CA HIS A 55 9.28 12.03 -9.43
C HIS A 55 8.00 11.54 -8.74
N HIS A 56 7.40 10.45 -9.22
CA HIS A 56 6.16 9.89 -8.69
C HIS A 56 6.30 9.38 -7.24
N PHE A 57 7.34 8.58 -6.96
CA PHE A 57 7.58 8.02 -5.62
C PHE A 57 8.38 8.95 -4.70
N GLY A 58 8.99 10.01 -5.25
CA GLY A 58 9.80 10.96 -4.51
C GLY A 58 10.93 10.28 -3.74
N ARG A 59 11.02 10.57 -2.43
CA ARG A 59 12.02 9.97 -1.51
C ARG A 59 11.87 8.46 -1.32
N HIS A 60 10.77 7.88 -1.77
CA HIS A 60 10.50 6.46 -1.64
C HIS A 60 10.99 5.65 -2.83
N ALA A 61 11.62 6.27 -3.82
CA ALA A 61 12.31 5.60 -4.92
C ALA A 61 13.83 5.68 -4.75
N GLN A 62 14.49 4.53 -4.86
CA GLN A 62 15.94 4.39 -4.77
C GLN A 62 16.46 3.57 -5.95
N HIS A 63 17.48 4.10 -6.63
CA HIS A 63 18.25 3.31 -7.58
C HIS A 63 19.11 2.28 -6.84
N VAL A 64 19.07 1.01 -7.27
CA VAL A 64 19.89 -0.06 -6.72
C VAL A 64 21.09 -0.34 -7.62
N GLU A 65 20.85 -0.65 -8.89
CA GLU A 65 21.89 -0.95 -9.87
C GLU A 65 21.37 -0.85 -11.31
N ASP A 66 22.29 -0.53 -12.22
CA ASP A 66 22.03 -0.59 -13.65
C ASP A 66 21.98 -2.06 -14.11
N ARG A 67 21.16 -2.36 -15.12
CA ARG A 67 20.99 -3.69 -15.71
C ARG A 67 21.22 -3.61 -17.23
N PRO A 68 21.54 -4.73 -17.89
CA PRO A 68 21.66 -4.76 -19.35
C PRO A 68 20.38 -4.29 -20.06
N GLU A 69 20.51 -3.93 -21.33
CA GLU A 69 19.38 -3.60 -22.22
C GLU A 69 18.60 -2.33 -21.81
N GLY A 70 19.28 -1.35 -21.21
CA GLY A 70 18.66 -0.06 -20.84
C GLY A 70 17.63 -0.20 -19.71
N ARG A 71 17.84 -1.20 -18.84
CA ARG A 71 17.01 -1.48 -17.68
C ARG A 71 17.78 -1.10 -16.42
N MET A 72 17.06 -0.88 -15.33
CA MET A 72 17.66 -0.69 -14.03
C MET A 72 16.81 -1.33 -12.95
N LEU A 73 17.47 -1.77 -11.89
CA LEU A 73 16.82 -2.24 -10.68
C LEU A 73 16.65 -1.05 -9.74
N VAL A 74 15.42 -0.83 -9.31
CA VAL A 74 15.08 0.21 -8.33
C VAL A 74 14.23 -0.38 -7.22
N GLN A 75 14.24 0.28 -6.07
CA GLN A 75 13.35 -0.01 -4.96
C GLN A 75 12.36 1.13 -4.80
N VAL A 76 11.09 0.77 -4.65
CA VAL A 76 10.00 1.70 -4.35
C VAL A 76 9.26 1.27 -3.10
N ALA A 77 8.77 2.24 -2.31
CA ALA A 77 8.10 1.93 -1.05
C ALA A 77 6.76 2.64 -0.89
N ALA A 78 5.80 1.96 -0.29
CA ALA A 78 4.53 2.53 0.17
C ALA A 78 4.11 1.93 1.52
N HIS A 79 2.99 2.41 2.06
CA HIS A 79 2.48 2.00 3.37
C HIS A 79 1.78 0.64 3.35
N THR A 80 1.22 0.24 2.20
CA THR A 80 0.49 -1.02 2.05
C THR A 80 0.82 -1.70 0.73
N VAL A 81 0.62 -3.03 0.65
CA VAL A 81 0.78 -3.79 -0.60
C VAL A 81 -0.20 -3.29 -1.67
N ARG A 82 -1.47 -3.03 -1.29
CA ARG A 82 -2.48 -2.47 -2.20
C ARG A 82 -2.07 -1.10 -2.73
N GLY A 83 -1.69 -0.17 -1.85
CA GLY A 83 -1.31 1.18 -2.29
C GLY A 83 -0.08 1.17 -3.19
N LEU A 84 0.90 0.30 -2.89
CA LEU A 84 2.05 0.12 -3.77
C LEU A 84 1.65 -0.44 -5.14
N ALA A 85 0.79 -1.45 -5.16
CA ALA A 85 0.29 -2.06 -6.39
C ALA A 85 -0.55 -1.08 -7.23
N GLU A 86 -1.42 -0.26 -6.61
CA GLU A 86 -2.19 0.78 -7.31
C GLU A 86 -1.29 1.81 -7.99
N GLN A 87 -0.25 2.28 -7.28
CA GLN A 87 0.73 3.21 -7.86
C GLN A 87 1.48 2.55 -9.03
N LEU A 88 1.88 1.29 -8.88
CA LEU A 88 2.60 0.54 -9.90
C LEU A 88 1.72 0.13 -11.10
N ALA A 89 0.41 -0.05 -10.92
CA ALA A 89 -0.51 -0.46 -11.98
C ALA A 89 -0.55 0.55 -13.14
N SER A 90 -0.32 1.84 -12.85
CA SER A 90 -0.29 2.90 -13.86
C SER A 90 0.88 2.79 -14.86
N TRP A 91 1.91 1.98 -14.57
CA TRP A 91 3.09 1.82 -15.42
C TRP A 91 2.93 0.73 -16.48
N GLY A 92 2.03 -0.23 -16.27
CA GLY A 92 1.83 -1.36 -17.18
C GLY A 92 3.13 -2.08 -17.52
N GLN A 93 3.39 -2.28 -18.82
CA GLN A 93 4.56 -3.01 -19.33
C GLN A 93 5.89 -2.24 -19.22
N HIS A 94 5.89 -0.98 -18.76
CA HIS A 94 7.12 -0.19 -18.59
C HIS A 94 7.95 -0.65 -17.39
N LEU A 95 7.35 -1.44 -16.49
CA LEU A 95 7.94 -1.89 -15.24
C LEU A 95 7.57 -3.35 -14.97
N GLU A 96 8.48 -4.07 -14.32
CA GLU A 96 8.24 -5.41 -13.80
C GLU A 96 8.52 -5.46 -12.30
N VAL A 97 7.61 -6.07 -11.53
CA VAL A 97 7.80 -6.29 -10.09
C VAL A 97 8.51 -7.61 -9.83
N LEU A 98 9.74 -7.54 -9.32
CA LEU A 98 10.57 -8.70 -9.01
C LEU A 98 10.28 -9.25 -7.61
N GLU A 99 10.08 -8.38 -6.63
CA GLU A 99 9.72 -8.74 -5.25
C GLU A 99 8.96 -7.58 -4.58
N PRO A 100 8.16 -7.85 -3.52
CA PRO A 100 7.75 -9.17 -3.04
C PRO A 100 6.61 -9.75 -3.89
N ALA A 101 6.44 -11.07 -3.85
CA ALA A 101 5.38 -11.76 -4.59
C ALA A 101 3.97 -11.25 -4.26
N ALA A 102 3.77 -10.75 -3.04
CA ALA A 102 2.51 -10.14 -2.60
C ALA A 102 2.08 -8.95 -3.48
N VAL A 103 3.04 -8.12 -3.94
CA VAL A 103 2.73 -6.96 -4.81
C VAL A 103 2.31 -7.43 -6.20
N ARG A 104 2.94 -8.49 -6.74
CA ARG A 104 2.50 -9.10 -8.01
C ARG A 104 1.09 -9.68 -7.93
N ALA A 105 0.78 -10.39 -6.84
CA ALA A 105 -0.55 -10.96 -6.62
C ALA A 105 -1.61 -9.86 -6.57
N GLU A 106 -1.28 -8.74 -5.94
CA GLU A 106 -2.17 -7.59 -5.82
C GLU A 106 -2.37 -6.86 -7.17
N LEU A 107 -1.31 -6.73 -7.97
CA LEU A 107 -1.43 -6.22 -9.35
C LEU A 107 -2.32 -7.11 -10.22
N ALA A 108 -2.21 -8.43 -10.09
CA ALA A 108 -3.07 -9.37 -10.80
C ALA A 108 -4.54 -9.22 -10.38
N ARG A 109 -4.80 -8.98 -9.08
CA ARG A 109 -6.14 -8.67 -8.57
C ARG A 109 -6.71 -7.38 -9.18
N ILE A 110 -5.92 -6.30 -9.19
CA ILE A 110 -6.30 -5.03 -9.84
C ILE A 110 -6.63 -5.27 -11.31
N GLY A 111 -5.78 -6.02 -12.03
CA GLY A 111 -6.01 -6.35 -13.43
C GLY A 111 -7.33 -7.10 -13.66
N ALA A 112 -7.65 -8.06 -12.79
CA ALA A 112 -8.91 -8.80 -12.84
C ALA A 112 -10.12 -7.90 -12.56
N GLU A 113 -10.04 -7.01 -11.58
CA GLU A 113 -11.10 -6.01 -11.28
C GLU A 113 -11.37 -5.09 -12.46
N LEU A 114 -10.31 -4.62 -13.12
CA LEU A 114 -10.43 -3.76 -14.30
C LEU A 114 -11.03 -4.50 -15.49
N LEU A 115 -10.66 -5.77 -15.69
CA LEU A 115 -11.23 -6.60 -16.74
C LEU A 115 -12.71 -6.88 -16.49
N ASP A 116 -13.11 -7.17 -15.24
CA ASP A 116 -14.52 -7.39 -14.88
C ASP A 116 -15.37 -6.14 -15.08
N ALA A 117 -14.83 -4.95 -14.77
CA ALA A 117 -15.57 -3.70 -14.87
C ALA A 117 -15.69 -3.15 -16.30
N TYR A 118 -14.70 -3.39 -17.17
CA TYR A 118 -14.56 -2.69 -18.44
C TYR A 118 -14.23 -3.57 -19.66
N GLY A 119 -14.06 -4.88 -19.46
CA GLY A 119 -13.53 -5.83 -20.46
C GLY A 119 -14.54 -6.78 -21.07
#